data_AF-A0ABD4PGV1-F1
#
_entry.id   AF-A0ABD4PGV1-F1
#
_cell.length_a   1.000
_cell.length_b   1.000
_cell.length_c   1.000
_cell.angle_alpha   90.00
_cell.angle_beta   90.00
_cell.angle_gamma   90.00
#
_symmetry.space_group_name_H-M   'P 1'
#
loop_
_entity.id
_entity.type
_entity.pdbx_description
1 polymer ?
#
loop_
_entity_poly.entity_id
_entity_poly.type
_entity_poly.pdbx_seq_one_letter_code
_entity_poly.pdbx_strand_id
1 'polypeptide(L)'
;MKRHLNTSYRLVWNHITGTLVVASELARSRGKRAGVAVALSLAAVTSVPALAADKVVQAGETVNDGTLTNHDNQIVFGTANGMTISTGLELGPDSEENTGGQWIQNGGIAGNTTVTTNGRQVVLEGGTASDTVIRDGGGQSLNGLAVNTTLNNRGEQWVHEGGVATGTIINRDGYQSVKSGGLATGTIINTGAEGG
;
A
#
# COMPACT_ATOMS: atom_id res chain seq x y z
N MET A 1 -46.18 -13.24 -39.20
CA MET A 1 -45.17 -12.32 -39.78
C MET A 1 -44.45 -11.58 -38.66
N LYS A 2 -43.20 -11.93 -38.33
CA LYS A 2 -42.38 -11.17 -37.37
C LYS A 2 -41.89 -9.89 -38.07
N ARG A 3 -42.31 -8.72 -37.59
CA ARG A 3 -41.83 -7.42 -38.09
C ARG A 3 -40.52 -7.08 -37.39
N HIS A 4 -39.46 -6.88 -38.16
CA HIS A 4 -38.17 -6.39 -37.67
C HIS A 4 -38.33 -4.94 -37.18
N LEU A 5 -38.04 -4.70 -35.90
CA LEU A 5 -37.75 -3.37 -35.37
C LEU A 5 -36.27 -3.11 -35.63
N ASN A 6 -35.93 -1.97 -36.24
CA ASN A 6 -34.55 -1.51 -36.27
C ASN A 6 -34.23 -0.90 -34.91
N THR A 7 -33.38 -1.58 -34.16
CA THR A 7 -32.91 -1.08 -32.87
C THR A 7 -31.48 -0.58 -33.03
N SER A 8 -31.31 0.75 -33.04
CA SER A 8 -29.99 1.38 -33.01
C SER A 8 -29.76 1.95 -31.61
N TYR A 9 -28.74 1.46 -30.91
CA TYR A 9 -28.29 2.00 -29.64
C TYR A 9 -27.01 2.81 -29.84
N ARG A 10 -26.83 3.87 -29.04
CA ARG A 10 -25.56 4.58 -28.94
C ARG A 10 -25.02 4.46 -27.52
N LEU A 11 -23.83 3.88 -27.41
CA LEU A 11 -23.08 3.87 -26.16
C LEU A 11 -22.31 5.19 -26.05
N VAL A 12 -22.44 5.87 -24.93
CA VAL A 12 -21.73 7.13 -24.64
C VAL A 12 -20.86 6.90 -23.41
N TRP A 13 -19.59 7.28 -23.52
CA TRP A 13 -18.65 7.21 -22.41
C TRP A 13 -18.95 8.31 -21.39
N ASN A 14 -19.15 7.94 -20.13
CA ASN A 14 -19.30 8.89 -19.04
C ASN A 14 -17.95 9.07 -18.32
N HIS A 15 -17.35 10.25 -18.48
CA HIS A 15 -16.06 10.59 -17.87
C HIS A 15 -16.12 10.78 -16.35
N ILE A 16 -17.30 10.96 -15.74
CA ILE A 16 -17.46 11.11 -14.29
C ILE A 16 -17.50 9.74 -13.61
N THR A 17 -18.20 8.77 -14.21
CA THR A 17 -18.40 7.44 -13.59
C THR A 17 -17.49 6.36 -14.17
N GLY A 18 -16.68 6.66 -15.18
CA GLY A 18 -15.76 5.70 -15.81
C GLY A 18 -16.47 4.51 -16.46
N THR A 19 -17.72 4.69 -16.92
CA THR A 19 -18.55 3.61 -17.47
C THR A 19 -19.21 4.04 -18.79
N LEU A 20 -19.46 3.06 -19.68
CA LEU A 20 -20.32 3.27 -20.85
C LEU A 20 -21.77 3.29 -20.41
N VAL A 21 -22.47 4.38 -20.73
CA VAL A 21 -23.89 4.56 -20.45
C VAL A 21 -24.66 4.51 -21.78
N VAL A 22 -25.79 3.80 -21.81
CA VAL A 22 -26.66 3.74 -22.98
C VAL A 22 -27.44 5.05 -23.08
N ALA A 23 -27.16 5.86 -24.11
CA ALA A 23 -27.84 7.13 -24.33
C ALA A 23 -29.02 6.97 -25.33
N SER A 24 -30.11 6.39 -24.82
CA SER A 24 -31.44 6.25 -25.42
C SER A 24 -31.59 5.47 -26.74
N GLU A 25 -32.75 4.84 -26.86
CA GLU A 25 -33.29 4.08 -27.98
C GLU A 25 -34.49 4.88 -28.54
N LEU A 26 -34.45 5.34 -29.80
CA LEU A 26 -35.63 5.95 -30.43
C LEU A 26 -36.46 4.88 -31.14
N ALA A 27 -37.20 4.06 -30.38
CA ALA A 27 -38.12 3.07 -30.96
C ALA A 27 -39.38 3.77 -31.52
N ARG A 28 -39.39 4.11 -32.81
CA ARG A 28 -40.62 4.56 -33.51
C ARG A 28 -41.34 3.37 -34.15
N SER A 29 -42.44 2.92 -33.55
CA SER A 29 -43.47 2.15 -34.25
C SER A 29 -44.65 3.07 -34.55
N ARG A 30 -44.77 3.51 -35.82
CA ARG A 30 -45.91 4.30 -36.35
C ARG A 30 -46.49 5.37 -35.39
N GLY A 31 -45.64 6.16 -34.75
CA GLY A 31 -46.06 7.39 -34.05
C GLY A 31 -46.83 7.23 -32.74
N LYS A 32 -46.86 6.06 -32.08
CA LYS A 32 -47.38 5.94 -30.71
C LYS A 32 -46.36 5.26 -29.78
N ARG A 33 -46.20 5.82 -28.58
CA ARG A 33 -45.25 5.38 -27.55
C ARG A 33 -45.58 3.93 -27.14
N ALA A 34 -44.68 2.99 -27.41
CA ALA A 34 -44.77 1.62 -26.90
C ALA A 34 -43.98 1.51 -25.59
N GLY A 35 -44.56 0.79 -24.63
CA GLY A 35 -44.04 0.64 -23.26
C GLY A 35 -42.61 0.09 -23.20
N VAL A 36 -41.87 0.63 -22.24
CA VAL A 36 -40.45 0.42 -21.99
C VAL A 36 -40.18 -1.06 -21.67
N ALA A 37 -39.37 -1.72 -22.50
CA ALA A 37 -38.72 -2.96 -22.15
C ALA A 37 -37.32 -2.62 -21.60
N VAL A 38 -37.11 -2.85 -20.31
CA VAL A 38 -35.81 -2.71 -19.66
C VAL A 38 -34.99 -3.94 -20.02
N ALA A 39 -34.01 -3.81 -20.91
CA ALA A 39 -33.01 -4.83 -21.15
C ALA A 39 -31.83 -4.61 -20.19
N LEU A 40 -31.58 -5.59 -19.32
CA LEU A 40 -30.36 -5.68 -18.51
C LEU A 40 -29.14 -5.81 -19.44
N SER A 41 -28.23 -4.84 -19.40
CA SER A 41 -26.91 -4.98 -20.00
C SER A 41 -25.92 -5.50 -18.95
N LEU A 42 -25.42 -6.70 -19.17
CA LEU A 42 -24.27 -7.29 -18.50
C LEU A 42 -23.03 -6.47 -18.85
N ALA A 43 -22.54 -5.65 -17.92
CA ALA A 43 -21.27 -4.95 -18.10
C ALA A 43 -20.13 -5.92 -17.78
N ALA A 44 -19.45 -6.41 -18.82
CA ALA A 44 -18.12 -6.97 -18.65
C ALA A 44 -17.20 -5.81 -18.25
N VAL A 45 -16.91 -5.70 -16.96
CA VAL A 45 -15.92 -4.76 -16.43
C VAL A 45 -14.56 -5.29 -16.90
N THR A 46 -14.06 -4.79 -18.03
CA THR A 46 -12.62 -4.83 -18.27
C THR A 46 -12.04 -3.92 -17.21
N SER A 47 -11.44 -4.50 -16.17
CA SER A 47 -10.76 -3.75 -15.13
C SER A 47 -9.75 -2.83 -15.81
N VAL A 48 -10.07 -1.55 -15.89
CA VAL A 48 -9.05 -0.51 -16.03
C VAL A 48 -8.08 -0.79 -14.88
N PRO A 49 -6.75 -0.76 -15.06
CA PRO A 49 -5.85 -0.76 -13.92
C PRO A 49 -6.34 0.38 -13.02
N ALA A 50 -6.92 0.02 -11.87
CA ALA A 50 -7.19 0.99 -10.85
C ALA A 50 -5.81 1.53 -10.52
N LEU A 51 -5.53 2.80 -10.81
CA LEU A 51 -4.48 3.49 -10.08
C LEU A 51 -4.85 3.24 -8.63
N ALA A 52 -4.03 2.45 -7.92
CA ALA A 52 -4.28 2.09 -6.55
C ALA A 52 -4.39 3.41 -5.78
N ALA A 53 -5.61 3.79 -5.40
CA ALA A 53 -5.80 4.93 -4.52
C ALA A 53 -5.11 4.58 -3.20
N ASP A 54 -4.28 5.50 -2.71
CA ASP A 54 -3.57 5.31 -1.45
C ASP A 54 -4.54 4.85 -0.36
N LYS A 55 -4.21 3.76 0.34
CA LYS A 55 -5.01 3.26 1.44
C LYS A 55 -4.74 4.10 2.68
N VAL A 56 -5.63 5.02 3.01
CA VAL A 56 -5.48 5.87 4.20
C VAL A 56 -6.19 5.23 5.39
N VAL A 57 -5.46 5.01 6.49
CA VAL A 57 -6.00 4.62 7.80
C VAL A 57 -6.13 5.89 8.64
N GLN A 58 -7.36 6.34 8.86
CA GLN A 58 -7.63 7.61 9.55
C GLN A 58 -7.35 7.51 11.06
N ALA A 59 -7.21 8.66 11.72
CA ALA A 59 -7.07 8.68 13.18
C ALA A 59 -8.26 8.00 13.86
N GLY A 60 -7.98 7.11 14.82
CA GLY A 60 -8.99 6.28 15.50
C GLY A 60 -9.45 5.05 14.71
N GLU A 61 -9.10 4.95 13.42
CA GLU A 61 -9.31 3.74 12.64
C GLU A 61 -8.25 2.69 13.00
N THR A 62 -8.66 1.43 13.01
CA THR A 62 -7.73 0.29 13.08
C THR A 62 -7.97 -0.63 11.91
N VAL A 63 -6.90 -0.89 11.16
CA VAL A 63 -6.85 -1.88 10.10
C VAL A 63 -5.97 -3.03 10.57
N ASN A 64 -6.46 -4.25 10.42
CA ASN A 64 -5.70 -5.46 10.69
C ASN A 64 -5.48 -6.20 9.39
N ASP A 65 -4.27 -6.73 9.25
CA ASP A 65 -3.81 -7.56 8.16
C ASP A 65 -3.94 -6.87 6.78
N GLY A 66 -3.32 -7.51 5.80
CA GLY A 66 -3.30 -7.05 4.43
C GLY A 66 -1.90 -7.08 3.85
N THR A 67 -1.83 -6.87 2.55
CA THR A 67 -0.56 -6.89 1.82
C THR A 67 -0.49 -5.67 0.92
N LEU A 68 0.63 -4.95 0.97
CA LEU A 68 0.95 -3.89 0.00
C LEU A 68 1.88 -4.47 -1.06
N THR A 69 1.48 -4.33 -2.32
CA THR A 69 2.21 -4.84 -3.49
C THR A 69 2.17 -3.80 -4.61
N ASN A 70 2.89 -3.97 -5.72
CA ASN A 70 2.66 -3.19 -6.95
C ASN A 70 2.63 -1.66 -6.78
N HIS A 71 3.51 -1.12 -5.92
CA HIS A 71 3.60 0.29 -5.56
C HIS A 71 2.39 0.86 -4.78
N ASP A 72 1.59 -0.01 -4.16
CA ASP A 72 0.52 0.38 -3.24
C ASP A 72 1.09 1.22 -2.08
N ASN A 73 0.44 2.35 -1.78
CA ASN A 73 0.71 3.12 -0.57
C ASN A 73 -0.33 2.82 0.51
N GLN A 74 0.13 2.71 1.76
CA GLN A 74 -0.73 2.84 2.93
C GLN A 74 -0.26 4.01 3.79
N ILE A 75 -1.13 4.99 4.00
CA ILE A 75 -0.85 6.16 4.85
C ILE A 75 -1.57 5.96 6.18
N VAL A 76 -0.84 5.92 7.29
CA VAL A 76 -1.37 5.54 8.61
C VAL A 76 -1.33 6.72 9.57
N PHE A 77 -2.51 7.30 9.85
CA PHE A 77 -2.75 8.24 10.95
C PHE A 77 -3.40 7.55 12.17
N GLY A 78 -4.05 6.40 11.96
CA GLY A 78 -4.61 5.54 13.00
C GLY A 78 -3.69 4.38 13.38
N THR A 79 -4.24 3.17 13.43
CA THR A 79 -3.48 1.94 13.73
C THR A 79 -3.54 0.94 12.57
N ALA A 80 -2.38 0.43 12.15
CA ALA A 80 -2.27 -0.65 11.18
C ALA A 80 -1.52 -1.83 11.79
N ASN A 81 -2.16 -2.99 11.93
CA ASN A 81 -1.58 -4.15 12.62
C ASN A 81 -1.45 -5.35 11.66
N GLY A 82 -0.37 -6.13 11.75
CA GLY A 82 -0.21 -7.38 10.98
C GLY A 82 -0.03 -7.18 9.47
N MET A 83 0.32 -5.97 9.02
CA MET A 83 0.49 -5.68 7.60
C MET A 83 1.72 -6.39 7.03
N THR A 84 1.61 -6.94 5.83
CA THR A 84 2.75 -7.43 5.04
C THR A 84 3.10 -6.40 3.96
N ILE A 85 4.33 -5.91 3.94
CA ILE A 85 4.78 -4.90 2.99
C ILE A 85 5.78 -5.54 2.03
N SER A 86 5.42 -5.61 0.75
CA SER A 86 6.23 -6.22 -0.32
C SER A 86 6.43 -5.26 -1.49
N THR A 87 6.33 -3.95 -1.23
CA THR A 87 6.53 -2.88 -2.21
C THR A 87 7.09 -1.60 -1.55
N GLY A 88 7.70 -0.72 -2.36
CA GLY A 88 8.28 0.55 -1.92
C GLY A 88 9.80 0.60 -1.91
N LEU A 89 10.50 -0.49 -2.25
CA LEU A 89 11.97 -0.59 -2.29
C LEU A 89 12.47 -1.38 -3.51
N GLU A 90 11.67 -1.49 -4.57
CA GLU A 90 11.99 -2.27 -5.78
C GLU A 90 13.29 -1.82 -6.46
N LEU A 91 13.63 -0.53 -6.36
CA LEU A 91 14.82 0.07 -6.97
C LEU A 91 16.01 0.13 -6.00
N GLY A 92 15.86 -0.44 -4.80
CA GLY A 92 16.88 -0.44 -3.75
C GLY A 92 16.95 0.85 -2.93
N PRO A 93 17.72 0.87 -1.83
CA PRO A 93 17.73 1.96 -0.85
C PRO A 93 18.36 3.27 -1.32
N ASP A 94 19.18 3.22 -2.36
CA ASP A 94 19.87 4.39 -2.92
C ASP A 94 19.04 5.13 -3.98
N SER A 95 17.88 4.58 -4.37
CA SER A 95 17.00 5.18 -5.38
C SER A 95 15.92 6.07 -4.76
N GLU A 96 15.87 7.32 -5.18
CA GLU A 96 14.79 8.26 -4.86
C GLU A 96 13.51 8.02 -5.69
N GLU A 97 13.57 7.12 -6.69
CA GLU A 97 12.45 6.82 -7.59
C GLU A 97 11.51 5.72 -7.05
N ASN A 98 11.80 5.17 -5.87
CA ASN A 98 10.93 4.19 -5.23
C ASN A 98 9.55 4.79 -4.91
N THR A 99 8.50 4.00 -5.13
CA THR A 99 7.12 4.38 -4.85
C THR A 99 6.38 3.21 -4.20
N GLY A 100 5.38 3.52 -3.36
CA GLY A 100 4.70 2.52 -2.55
C GLY A 100 5.26 2.39 -1.14
N GLY A 101 4.64 1.49 -0.38
CA GLY A 101 5.05 1.15 0.99
C GLY A 101 4.07 1.65 2.06
N GLN A 102 4.44 1.41 3.31
CA GLN A 102 3.65 1.84 4.47
C GLN A 102 4.27 3.09 5.09
N TRP A 103 3.49 4.16 5.19
CA TRP A 103 3.88 5.46 5.71
C TRP A 103 3.16 5.71 7.03
N ILE A 104 3.89 5.65 8.14
CA ILE A 104 3.37 5.87 9.49
C ILE A 104 3.56 7.36 9.78
N GLN A 105 2.45 8.07 9.80
CA GLN A 105 2.40 9.51 10.02
C GLN A 105 2.48 9.83 11.51
N ASN A 106 2.57 11.13 11.84
CA ASN A 106 2.48 11.60 13.22
C ASN A 106 1.21 11.10 13.91
N GLY A 107 1.35 10.46 15.07
CA GLY A 107 0.26 9.83 15.83
C GLY A 107 -0.17 8.46 15.29
N GLY A 108 0.32 8.06 14.12
CA GLY A 108 0.09 6.74 13.54
C GLY A 108 0.88 5.65 14.26
N ILE A 109 0.28 4.46 14.32
CA ILE A 109 0.87 3.27 14.95
C ILE A 109 0.84 2.11 13.96
N ALA A 110 2.00 1.50 13.69
CA ALA A 110 2.09 0.24 12.97
C ALA A 110 2.57 -0.87 13.91
N GLY A 111 1.79 -1.92 14.08
CA GLY A 111 2.12 -3.06 14.94
C GLY A 111 2.32 -4.35 14.13
N ASN A 112 3.25 -5.20 14.54
CA ASN A 112 3.46 -6.53 13.95
C ASN A 112 3.61 -6.51 12.42
N THR A 113 4.17 -5.44 11.85
CA THR A 113 4.36 -5.31 10.41
C THR A 113 5.48 -6.26 9.96
N THR A 114 5.24 -7.01 8.89
CA THR A 114 6.28 -7.80 8.21
C THR A 114 6.70 -7.10 6.93
N VAL A 115 7.94 -6.65 6.85
CA VAL A 115 8.54 -6.01 5.67
C VAL A 115 9.41 -7.05 4.95
N THR A 116 9.03 -7.41 3.73
CA THR A 116 9.69 -8.46 2.94
C THR A 116 10.60 -7.86 1.87
N THR A 117 11.13 -8.70 0.98
CA THR A 117 11.77 -8.24 -0.27
C THR A 117 10.94 -7.16 -0.96
N ASN A 118 11.62 -6.11 -1.42
CA ASN A 118 11.06 -4.88 -2.00
C ASN A 118 10.12 -4.07 -1.09
N GLY A 119 9.88 -4.52 0.14
CA GLY A 119 9.04 -3.82 1.11
C GLY A 119 9.73 -2.61 1.71
N ARG A 120 9.00 -1.50 1.81
CA ARG A 120 9.45 -0.31 2.54
C ARG A 120 8.43 0.14 3.58
N GLN A 121 8.88 0.20 4.83
CA GLN A 121 8.15 0.90 5.90
C GLN A 121 8.84 2.23 6.19
N VAL A 122 8.07 3.32 6.24
CA VAL A 122 8.56 4.67 6.55
C VAL A 122 7.88 5.14 7.82
N VAL A 123 8.64 5.32 8.88
CA VAL A 123 8.13 5.82 10.16
C VAL A 123 8.54 7.28 10.28
N LEU A 124 7.62 8.19 10.01
CA LEU A 124 7.87 9.63 10.08
C LEU A 124 7.94 10.10 11.53
N GLU A 125 8.38 11.34 11.73
CA GLU A 125 8.38 12.00 13.04
C GLU A 125 6.99 11.93 13.70
N GLY A 126 6.97 11.54 14.99
CA GLY A 126 5.74 11.32 15.75
C GLY A 126 4.99 10.01 15.44
N GLY A 127 5.41 9.26 14.42
CA GLY A 127 4.91 7.92 14.13
C GLY A 127 5.61 6.86 14.99
N THR A 128 4.90 5.75 15.25
CA THR A 128 5.45 4.61 16.01
C THR A 128 5.29 3.30 15.24
N ALA A 129 6.36 2.52 15.14
CA ALA A 129 6.33 1.13 14.70
C ALA A 129 6.73 0.20 15.85
N SER A 130 5.96 -0.86 16.10
CA SER A 130 6.26 -1.86 17.13
C SER A 130 6.26 -3.27 16.56
N ASP A 131 7.22 -4.07 17.03
CA ASP A 131 7.35 -5.49 16.70
C ASP A 131 7.44 -5.74 15.17
N THR A 132 8.05 -4.79 14.45
CA THR A 132 8.30 -4.93 13.00
C THR A 132 9.33 -6.03 12.74
N VAL A 133 9.00 -6.95 11.84
CA VAL A 133 9.95 -7.95 11.31
C VAL A 133 10.36 -7.53 9.91
N ILE A 134 11.65 -7.30 9.69
CA ILE A 134 12.21 -6.92 8.39
C ILE A 134 13.11 -8.05 7.90
N ARG A 135 12.86 -8.52 6.68
CA ARG A 135 13.61 -9.64 6.11
C ARG A 135 13.78 -9.58 4.60
N ASP A 136 14.75 -10.36 4.13
CA ASP A 136 14.97 -10.68 2.72
C ASP A 136 15.24 -9.43 1.85
N GLY A 137 15.96 -8.45 2.40
CA GLY A 137 16.26 -7.17 1.75
C GLY A 137 15.17 -6.10 1.88
N GLY A 138 14.13 -6.32 2.67
CA GLY A 138 13.18 -5.27 3.04
C GLY A 138 13.83 -4.18 3.90
N GLY A 139 13.20 -3.01 3.96
CA GLY A 139 13.77 -1.85 4.66
C GLY A 139 12.77 -1.05 5.51
N GLN A 140 13.26 -0.50 6.63
CA GLN A 140 12.58 0.54 7.39
C GLN A 140 13.41 1.83 7.41
N SER A 141 12.81 2.92 6.93
CA SER A 141 13.33 4.29 7.08
C SER A 141 12.68 4.91 8.32
N LEU A 142 13.49 5.23 9.33
CA LEU A 142 13.03 5.61 10.66
C LEU A 142 13.43 7.04 11.01
N ASN A 143 12.44 7.93 11.04
CA ASN A 143 12.50 9.30 11.57
C ASN A 143 11.70 9.46 12.88
N GLY A 144 10.78 8.54 13.18
CA GLY A 144 10.01 8.48 14.44
C GLY A 144 10.56 7.46 15.44
N LEU A 145 9.66 6.67 16.05
CA LEU A 145 10.00 5.63 17.03
C LEU A 145 9.80 4.22 16.48
N ALA A 146 10.81 3.36 16.61
CA ALA A 146 10.70 1.92 16.40
C ALA A 146 11.01 1.16 17.69
N VAL A 147 10.16 0.19 18.04
CA VAL A 147 10.30 -0.66 19.23
C VAL A 147 10.32 -2.12 18.82
N ASN A 148 11.30 -2.88 19.31
CA ASN A 148 11.45 -4.32 19.10
C ASN A 148 11.53 -4.75 17.62
N THR A 149 12.20 -3.96 16.78
CA THR A 149 12.42 -4.34 15.38
C THR A 149 13.32 -5.59 15.30
N THR A 150 12.94 -6.58 14.51
CA THR A 150 13.80 -7.75 14.21
C THR A 150 14.28 -7.70 12.77
N LEU A 151 15.59 -7.70 12.56
CA LEU A 151 16.23 -7.71 11.24
C LEU A 151 16.79 -9.10 10.94
N ASN A 152 16.34 -9.72 9.86
CA ASN A 152 16.79 -11.04 9.42
C ASN A 152 17.18 -11.02 7.94
N ASN A 153 18.06 -11.90 7.48
CA ASN A 153 18.32 -12.16 6.06
C ASN A 153 18.48 -10.88 5.21
N ARG A 154 19.40 -9.98 5.59
CA ARG A 154 19.59 -8.68 4.92
C ARG A 154 18.46 -7.68 5.10
N GLY A 155 17.60 -7.85 6.10
CA GLY A 155 16.64 -6.81 6.50
C GLY A 155 17.37 -5.57 7.03
N GLU A 156 16.90 -4.39 6.62
CA GLU A 156 17.58 -3.13 6.87
C GLU A 156 16.74 -2.16 7.71
N GLN A 157 17.39 -1.47 8.66
CA GLN A 157 16.82 -0.34 9.39
C GLN A 157 17.76 0.86 9.28
N TRP A 158 17.29 1.95 8.69
CA TRP A 158 18.01 3.21 8.62
C TRP A 158 17.42 4.20 9.63
N VAL A 159 18.13 4.42 10.73
CA VAL A 159 17.76 5.37 11.79
C VAL A 159 18.29 6.75 11.40
N HIS A 160 17.40 7.63 10.98
CA HIS A 160 17.72 8.99 10.54
C HIS A 160 17.81 9.96 11.73
N GLU A 161 18.18 11.22 11.45
CA GLU A 161 18.15 12.29 12.44
C GLU A 161 16.79 12.38 13.14
N GLY A 162 16.80 12.44 14.47
CA GLY A 162 15.58 12.46 15.30
C GLY A 162 14.91 11.09 15.47
N GLY A 163 15.27 10.10 14.65
CA GLY A 163 14.76 8.74 14.76
C GLY A 163 15.32 8.00 15.97
N VAL A 164 14.46 7.20 16.62
CA VAL A 164 14.82 6.40 17.79
C VAL A 164 14.44 4.94 17.58
N ALA A 165 15.43 4.05 17.56
CA ALA A 165 15.25 2.61 17.56
C ALA A 165 15.53 2.04 18.97
N THR A 166 14.61 1.26 19.50
CA THR A 166 14.74 0.63 20.83
C THR A 166 14.55 -0.86 20.73
N GLY A 167 15.48 -1.64 21.28
CA GLY A 167 15.38 -3.10 21.31
C GLY A 167 15.51 -3.77 19.93
N THR A 168 16.21 -3.16 18.97
CA THR A 168 16.43 -3.79 17.66
C THR A 168 17.25 -5.08 17.83
N ILE A 169 16.77 -6.20 17.29
CA ILE A 169 17.51 -7.46 17.22
C ILE A 169 18.01 -7.64 15.79
N ILE A 170 19.33 -7.73 15.62
CA ILE A 170 19.99 -7.91 14.33
C ILE A 170 20.47 -9.36 14.23
N ASN A 171 19.76 -10.19 13.46
CA ASN A 171 20.12 -11.58 13.18
C ASN A 171 20.89 -11.68 11.84
N ARG A 172 21.14 -12.92 11.36
CA ARG A 172 21.97 -13.23 10.18
C ARG A 172 21.80 -12.21 9.05
N ASP A 173 22.92 -11.59 8.69
CA ASP A 173 23.07 -10.56 7.65
C ASP A 173 22.18 -9.31 7.77
N GLY A 174 21.44 -9.14 8.88
CA GLY A 174 20.66 -7.93 9.13
C GLY A 174 21.55 -6.70 9.29
N TYR A 175 21.02 -5.51 8.99
CA TYR A 175 21.79 -4.28 8.97
C TYR A 175 21.02 -3.10 9.60
N GLN A 176 21.59 -2.52 10.65
CA GLN A 176 21.11 -1.26 11.24
C GLN A 176 22.13 -0.17 10.98
N SER A 177 21.72 0.91 10.31
CA SER A 177 22.52 2.11 10.12
C SER A 177 21.96 3.23 10.99
N VAL A 178 22.78 3.77 11.90
CA VAL A 178 22.42 4.93 12.73
C VAL A 178 23.13 6.15 12.19
N LYS A 179 22.37 7.05 11.55
CA LYS A 179 22.87 8.29 10.96
C LYS A 179 23.12 9.35 12.05
N SER A 180 23.81 10.43 11.68
CA SER A 180 24.03 11.57 12.58
C SER A 180 22.71 12.07 13.15
N GLY A 181 22.63 12.20 14.48
CA GLY A 181 21.42 12.63 15.19
C GLY A 181 20.36 11.56 15.40
N GLY A 182 20.57 10.32 14.91
CA GLY A 182 19.74 9.17 15.25
C GLY A 182 20.18 8.49 16.54
N LEU A 183 19.28 7.75 17.18
CA LEU A 183 19.55 7.01 18.43
C LEU A 183 19.12 5.55 18.31
N ALA A 184 20.01 4.62 18.63
CA ALA A 184 19.68 3.21 18.85
C ALA A 184 20.02 2.81 20.28
N THR A 185 19.08 2.19 21.00
CA THR A 185 19.27 1.72 22.38
C THR A 185 18.83 0.28 22.52
N GLY A 186 19.56 -0.50 23.32
CA GLY A 186 19.24 -1.92 23.55
C GLY A 186 19.35 -2.79 22.29
N THR A 187 20.15 -2.39 21.30
CA THR A 187 20.39 -3.22 20.11
C THR A 187 21.10 -4.51 20.50
N ILE A 188 20.57 -5.65 20.07
CA ILE A 188 21.17 -6.98 20.23
C ILE A 188 21.70 -7.42 18.87
N ILE A 189 22.99 -7.76 18.78
CA ILE A 189 23.65 -8.11 17.52
C ILE A 189 24.06 -9.60 17.55
N ASN A 190 23.40 -10.41 16.72
CA ASN A 190 23.61 -11.86 16.58
C ASN A 190 24.28 -12.24 15.25
N THR A 191 24.87 -11.29 14.53
CA THR A 191 25.48 -11.48 13.19
C THR A 191 26.76 -10.66 13.03
N GLY A 192 27.49 -10.82 11.92
CA GLY A 192 28.59 -9.94 11.51
C GLY A 192 29.98 -10.31 12.04
N ALA A 193 30.07 -11.34 12.90
CA ALA A 193 31.34 -11.90 13.38
C ALA A 193 31.74 -13.21 12.66
N GLU A 194 31.06 -13.54 11.56
CA GLU A 194 31.15 -14.84 10.87
C GLU A 194 32.45 -15.00 10.04
N GLY A 195 33.40 -14.08 10.16
CA GLY A 195 34.65 -14.03 9.39
C GLY A 195 35.92 -13.75 10.22
N GLY A 196 35.93 -14.12 11.51
CA GLY A 196 37.12 -14.04 12.39
C GLY A 196 37.92 -15.33 12.46
#